data_AF-A0A7W1HPI3-F1
#
_entry.id   AF-A0A7W1HPI3-F1
#
_cell.length_a   1.000
_cell.length_b   1.000
_cell.length_c   1.000
_cell.angle_alpha   90.00
_cell.angle_beta   90.00
_cell.angle_gamma   90.00
#
_symmetry.space_group_name_H-M   'P 1'
#
loop_
_entity.id
_entity.type
_entity.pdbx_description
1 polymer ?
#
loop_
_entity_poly.entity_id
_entity_poly.type
_entity_poly.pdbx_seq_one_letter_code
_entity_poly.pdbx_strand_id
1 'polypeptide(L)' 'CRRDRVREALEDLPHTQHKVLALAHFSDLTNAEIAERLCLPLGTVKGRIRLGLKKLRNHSELREMAVGEPPS' A
#
# COMPACT_ATOMS: atom_id res chain seq x y z
N CYS A 1 0.79 12.75 14.12
CA CYS A 1 0.97 13.40 12.80
C CYS A 1 0.32 12.55 11.69
N ARG A 2 0.09 13.10 10.47
CA ARG A 2 -0.52 12.33 9.34
C ARG A 2 0.20 11.00 9.08
N ARG A 3 1.53 11.00 9.20
CA ARG A 3 2.39 9.83 9.05
C ARG A 3 2.10 8.71 10.06
N ASP A 4 1.76 9.05 11.30
CA ASP A 4 1.50 8.07 12.36
C ASP A 4 0.14 7.39 12.13
N ARG A 5 -0.88 8.16 11.72
CA ARG A 5 -2.19 7.62 11.34
C ARG A 5 -2.10 6.66 10.16
N VAL A 6 -1.24 6.97 9.18
CA VAL A 6 -0.98 6.05 8.05
C VAL A 6 -0.24 4.80 8.51
N ARG A 7 0.61 4.88 9.54
CA ARG A 7 1.27 3.69 10.07
C ARG A 7 0.28 2.78 10.79
N GLU A 8 -0.50 3.32 11.71
CA GLU A 8 -1.55 2.61 12.45
C GLU A 8 -2.53 1.92 11.48
N ALA A 9 -2.98 2.66 10.46
CA ALA A 9 -3.80 2.13 9.37
C ALA A 9 -3.25 0.87 8.71
N LEU A 10 -1.94 0.86 8.45
CA LEU A 10 -1.29 -0.23 7.75
C LEU A 10 -1.10 -1.44 8.68
N GLU A 11 -1.02 -1.25 10.01
CA GLU A 11 -0.87 -2.34 10.98
C GLU A 11 -2.09 -3.27 11.01
N ASP A 12 -3.28 -2.76 10.67
CA ASP A 12 -4.50 -3.57 10.53
C ASP A 12 -4.51 -4.46 9.27
N LEU A 13 -3.53 -4.29 8.37
CA LEU A 13 -3.44 -5.08 7.16
C LEU A 13 -2.65 -6.37 7.37
N PRO A 14 -3.00 -7.45 6.65
CA PRO A 14 -2.13 -8.62 6.53
C PRO A 14 -0.70 -8.20 6.14
N HIS A 15 0.30 -8.83 6.75
CA HIS A 15 1.71 -8.45 6.59
C HIS A 15 2.16 -8.26 5.13
N THR A 16 1.65 -9.08 4.22
CA THR A 16 1.97 -9.00 2.78
C THR A 16 1.41 -7.77 2.08
N GLN A 17 0.28 -7.23 2.56
CA GLN A 17 -0.37 -6.02 2.08
C GLN A 17 0.24 -4.78 2.74
N HIS A 18 0.48 -4.84 4.06
CA HIS A 18 1.22 -3.83 4.81
C HIS A 18 2.57 -3.54 4.14
N LYS A 19 3.36 -4.58 3.87
CA LYS A 19 4.74 -4.42 3.37
C LYS A 19 4.81 -3.72 2.01
N VAL A 20 3.92 -4.04 1.07
CA VAL A 20 3.91 -3.39 -0.25
C VAL A 20 3.42 -1.94 -0.18
N LEU A 21 2.44 -1.65 0.68
CA LEU A 21 1.92 -0.29 0.86
C LEU A 21 2.88 0.61 1.64
N ALA A 22 3.56 0.07 2.65
CA ALA A 22 4.59 0.78 3.39
C ALA A 22 5.77 1.16 2.48
N LEU A 23 6.22 0.25 1.61
CA LEU A 23 7.28 0.56 0.63
C LEU A 23 6.82 1.61 -0.39
N ALA A 24 5.60 1.50 -0.90
CA ALA A 24 5.04 2.50 -1.83
C ALA A 24 4.87 3.88 -1.18
N HIS A 25 4.52 3.94 0.12
CA HIS A 25 4.19 5.20 0.80
C HIS A 25 5.37 5.86 1.52
N PHE A 26 6.33 5.09 2.03
CA PHE A 26 7.44 5.60 2.84
C PHE A 26 8.81 5.51 2.15
N SER A 27 8.90 4.83 1.01
CA SER A 27 10.17 4.64 0.29
C SER A 27 10.15 5.16 -1.13
N ASP A 28 9.05 5.83 -1.55
CA ASP A 28 8.85 6.40 -2.89
C ASP A 28 9.13 5.40 -4.04
N LEU A 29 9.01 4.10 -3.76
CA LEU A 29 9.28 3.05 -4.73
C LEU A 29 8.07 2.85 -5.65
N THR A 30 8.35 2.69 -6.93
CA THR A 30 7.36 2.24 -7.92
C THR A 30 6.96 0.78 -7.67
N ASN A 31 5.82 0.38 -8.24
CA ASN A 31 5.37 -1.02 -8.17
C ASN A 31 6.37 -2.01 -8.77
N ALA A 32 7.17 -1.59 -9.77
CA ALA A 32 8.21 -2.40 -10.38
C ALA A 32 9.42 -2.58 -9.46
N GLU A 33 9.91 -1.49 -8.86
CA GLU A 33 11.01 -1.56 -7.89
C GLU A 33 10.62 -2.36 -6.63
N ILE A 34 9.36 -2.28 -6.19
CA ILE A 34 8.84 -3.12 -5.10
C ILE A 34 8.83 -4.60 -5.51
N ALA A 35 8.47 -4.90 -6.75
CA ALA A 35 8.46 -6.27 -7.28
C ALA A 35 9.87 -6.87 -7.30
N GLU A 36 10.84 -6.10 -7.79
CA GLU A 36 12.26 -6.49 -7.78
C GLU A 36 12.78 -6.66 -6.35
N ARG A 37 12.55 -5.67 -5.48
CA ARG A 37 13.03 -5.68 -4.09
C ARG A 37 12.47 -6.82 -3.25
N LEU A 38 11.25 -7.26 -3.55
CA LEU A 38 10.60 -8.35 -2.84
C LEU A 38 10.75 -9.71 -3.54
N CYS A 39 11.39 -9.75 -4.72
CA CYS A 39 11.46 -10.93 -5.59
C CYS A 39 10.06 -11.52 -5.86
N LEU A 40 9.10 -10.65 -6.21
CA LEU A 40 7.71 -11.03 -6.49
C LEU A 40 7.31 -10.63 -7.92
N PRO A 41 6.36 -11.33 -8.55
CA PRO A 41 5.78 -10.87 -9.79
C PRO A 41 5.09 -9.50 -9.62
N LEU A 42 5.23 -8.61 -10.61
CA LEU A 42 4.59 -7.29 -10.62
C LEU A 42 3.06 -7.40 -10.43
N GLY A 43 2.42 -8.40 -11.03
CA GLY A 43 0.99 -8.67 -10.86
C GLY A 43 0.62 -9.00 -9.41
N THR A 44 1.47 -9.73 -8.69
CA THR A 44 1.28 -10.04 -7.26
C THR A 44 1.39 -8.78 -6.40
N VAL A 45 2.36 -7.90 -6.70
CA VAL A 45 2.51 -6.62 -6.00
C VAL A 45 1.28 -5.74 -6.21
N LYS A 46 0.87 -5.52 -7.48
CA LYS A 46 -0.35 -4.76 -7.81
C LYS A 46 -1.59 -5.35 -7.14
N GLY A 47 -1.71 -6.67 -7.11
CA GLY A 47 -2.81 -7.37 -6.42
C GLY A 47 -2.84 -7.10 -4.91
N ARG A 48 -1.68 -7.18 -4.24
CA ARG A 48 -1.56 -6.90 -2.80
C ARG A 48 -1.86 -5.44 -2.46
N ILE A 49 -1.38 -4.50 -3.27
CA ILE A 49 -1.69 -3.07 -3.14
C ILE A 49 -3.20 -2.84 -3.28
N ARG A 50 -3.82 -3.37 -4.33
CA ARG A 50 -5.27 -3.23 -4.56
C ARG A 50 -6.09 -3.78 -3.40
N LEU A 51 -5.74 -4.96 -2.88
CA LEU A 51 -6.43 -5.58 -1.74
C LEU A 51 -6.22 -4.79 -0.45
N GLY A 52 -5.01 -4.32 -0.19
CA GLY A 52 -4.71 -3.49 0.97
C GLY A 52 -5.48 -2.17 0.93
N LEU A 53 -5.45 -1.44 -0.19
CA LEU A 53 -6.24 -0.21 -0.36
C LEU A 53 -7.74 -0.46 -0.23
N LYS A 54 -8.26 -1.58 -0.74
CA LYS A 54 -9.67 -1.95 -0.56
C LYS A 54 -10.02 -2.14 0.92
N LYS A 55 -9.14 -2.75 1.71
CA LYS A 55 -9.34 -2.89 3.16
C LYS A 55 -9.30 -1.56 3.88
N LEU A 56 -8.31 -0.71 3.56
CA LEU A 56 -8.19 0.63 4.16
C LEU A 56 -9.40 1.51 3.87
N ARG A 57 -9.96 1.48 2.66
CA ARG A 57 -11.19 2.21 2.31
C ARG A 57 -12.42 1.73 3.06
N ASN A 58 -12.45 0.45 3.44
CA ASN A 58 -13.54 -0.13 4.22
C ASN A 58 -13.34 0.09 5.74
N HIS A 59 -12.18 0.60 6.16
CA HIS A 59 -11.94 1.11 7.50
C HIS A 59 -12.45 2.56 7.57
N SER A 60 -13.44 2.82 8.43
CA SER A 60 -14.17 4.10 8.53
C SER A 60 -13.31 5.32 8.86
N GLU A 61 -12.07 5.13 9.32
CA GLU A 61 -11.19 6.21 9.78
C GLU A 61 -10.13 6.66 8.75
N LEU A 62 -10.00 5.99 7.59
CA LEU A 62 -8.83 6.15 6.70
C LEU A 62 -9.16 6.50 5.25
N ARG A 63 -10.25 7.27 5.05
CA ARG A 63 -10.73 7.76 3.74
C ARG A 63 -9.71 8.58 2.93
N GLU A 64 -8.56 8.99 3.48
CA GLU A 64 -7.60 9.90 2.84
C GLU A 64 -6.40 9.23 2.12
N MET A 65 -6.25 7.90 2.13
CA MET A 65 -5.08 7.25 1.49
C MET A 65 -5.27 6.91 0.01
N ALA A 66 -6.47 7.13 -0.56
CA ALA A 66 -6.80 6.72 -1.94
C ALA A 66 -6.36 7.72 -3.02
N VAL A 67 -5.75 8.86 -2.67
CA VAL A 67 -5.26 9.83 -3.66
C VAL A 67 -3.84 9.44 -4.07
N GLY A 68 -3.76 8.57 -5.06
CA GLY A 68 -2.52 8.08 -5.64
C GLY A 68 -2.83 7.24 -6.87
N GLU A 69 -3.55 7.83 -7.84
CA GLU A 69 -3.73 7.25 -9.17
C GLU A 69 -2.76 7.97 -10.12
N PRO A 70 -1.88 7.23 -10.80
CA PRO A 70 -1.85 7.31 -12.28
C PRO A 70 -1.73 5.89 -12.91
N PRO A 71 -1.94 5.67 -14.24
CA PRO A 71 -2.18 6.58 -15.38
C PRO A 71 -3.53 6.27 -16.11
N SER A 72 -4.04 7.01 -17.10
CA SER A 72 -3.43 7.39 -18.40
C SER A 72 -2.69 8.72 -18.49
#